data_AF-A0A3C2E5K1-F1
#
_entry.id   AF-A0A3C2E5K1-F1
#
_cell.length_a   1.000
_cell.length_b   1.000
_cell.length_c   1.000
_cell.angle_alpha   90.00
_cell.angle_beta   90.00
_cell.angle_gamma   90.00
#
_symmetry.space_group_name_H-M   'P 1'
#
loop_
_entity.id
_entity.type
_entity.pdbx_description
1 polymer ?
#
loop_
_entity_poly.entity_id
_entity_poly.type
_entity_poly.pdbx_seq_one_letter_code
_entity_poly.pdbx_strand_id
1 'polypeptide(L)' 'CKLRKKLASATDGNHYIETVWGRGYVLRDPAEQKSVA' A
#
# COMPACT_ATOMS: atom_id res chain seq x y z
N CYS A 1 -7.72 9.01 -8.16
CA CYS A 1 -7.50 9.17 -6.70
C CYS A 1 -8.77 8.83 -5.88
N LYS A 2 -9.33 7.62 -6.00
CA LYS A 2 -10.47 7.14 -5.17
C LYS A 2 -10.08 5.88 -4.40
N LEU A 3 -9.41 4.95 -5.09
CA LEU A 3 -8.86 3.72 -4.51
C LEU A 3 -7.90 4.00 -3.33
N ARG A 4 -6.90 4.87 -3.53
CA ARG A 4 -5.94 5.25 -2.48
C ARG A 4 -6.60 5.88 -1.25
N LYS A 5 -7.65 6.70 -1.45
CA LYS A 5 -8.38 7.35 -0.35
C LYS A 5 -9.23 6.35 0.43
N LYS A 6 -9.92 5.43 -0.27
CA LYS A 6 -10.67 4.33 0.37
C LYS A 6 -9.75 3.38 1.15
N LEU A 7 -8.60 3.04 0.58
CA LEU A 7 -7.57 2.22 1.24
C LEU A 7 -7.09 2.91 2.52
N ALA A 8 -6.60 4.14 2.43
CA ALA A 8 -6.11 4.88 3.59
C ALA A 8 -7.16 5.01 4.71
N SER A 9 -8.45 5.16 4.38
CA SER A 9 -9.54 5.20 5.36
C SER A 9 -9.87 3.84 5.98
N ALA A 10 -9.72 2.73 5.25
CA ALA A 10 -10.02 1.39 5.73
C ALA A 10 -8.86 0.78 6.54
N THR A 11 -7.67 1.34 6.41
CA THR A 11 -6.43 0.78 6.98
C THR A 11 -5.71 1.78 7.87
N ASP A 12 -6.45 2.70 8.49
CA ASP A 12 -5.96 3.66 9.50
C ASP A 12 -4.70 4.43 9.08
N GLY A 13 -4.64 4.87 7.81
CA GLY A 13 -3.52 5.66 7.28
C GLY A 13 -2.37 4.85 6.70
N ASN A 14 -2.43 3.52 6.70
CA ASN A 14 -1.42 2.71 6.02
C ASN A 14 -1.51 2.84 4.49
N HIS A 15 -0.36 3.08 3.86
CA HIS A 15 -0.23 3.23 2.42
C HIS A 15 0.15 1.90 1.77
N TYR A 16 -0.84 1.19 1.26
CA TYR A 16 -0.63 -0.11 0.60
C TYR A 16 -0.14 0.01 -0.84
N ILE A 17 -0.29 1.18 -1.48
CA ILE A 17 0.05 1.37 -2.88
C ILE A 17 1.18 2.40 -2.96
N GLU A 18 2.37 1.92 -3.29
CA GLU A 18 3.53 2.74 -3.57
C GLU A 18 3.61 3.01 -5.07
N THR A 19 3.76 4.28 -5.46
CA THR A 19 3.96 4.64 -6.86
C THR A 19 5.45 4.67 -7.16
N VAL A 20 5.89 3.82 -8.09
CA VAL A 20 7.28 3.81 -8.58
C VAL A 20 7.31 4.46 -9.95
N TRP A 21 8.04 5.58 -10.04
CA TRP A 21 8.23 6.30 -11.30
C TRP A 21 8.92 5.40 -12.32
N GLY A 22 8.29 5.22 -13.50
CA GLY A 22 8.81 4.37 -14.58
C GLY A 22 8.51 2.87 -14.45
N ARG A 23 7.88 2.40 -13.37
CA ARG A 23 7.56 0.97 -13.17
C ARG A 23 6.09 0.67 -12.86
N GLY A 24 5.32 1.68 -12.41
CA GLY A 24 3.89 1.56 -12.14
C GLY A 24 3.57 1.58 -10.64
N TYR A 25 2.55 0.83 -10.24
CA TYR A 25 2.08 0.77 -8.85
C TYR A 25 2.47 -0.57 -8.24
N VAL A 26 3.02 -0.53 -7.03
CA VAL A 26 3.38 -1.71 -6.25
C VAL A 26 2.46 -1.78 -5.04
N LEU A 27 1.79 -2.91 -4.86
CA LEU A 27 1.04 -3.20 -3.65
C LEU A 27 2.01 -3.72 -2.59
N ARG A 28 2.14 -3.01 -1.47
CA ARG A 28 2.85 -3.46 -0.28
C ARG A 28 1.84 -3.75 0.81
N ASP A 29 1.85 -4.96 1.32
CA ASP A 29 1.10 -5.32 2.50
C ASP A 29 2.02 -5.17 3.75
N PRO A 30 1.63 -4.37 4.77
CA PRO A 30 2.42 -4.22 5.98
C PRO A 30 2.45 -5.49 6.85
N ALA A 31 1.52 -6.43 6.67
CA ALA A 31 1.57 -7.74 7.33
C ALA A 31 2.53 -8.72 6.63
N GLU A 32 2.74 -8.59 5.31
CA GLU A 32 3.74 -9.37 4.57
C GLU A 32 5.18 -9.04 5.01
N GLN A 33 5.45 -7.83 5.51
CA GLN A 33 6.74 -7.48 6.11
C GLN A 33 7.03 -8.17 7.46
N LYS A 34 6.04 -8.85 8.07
CA LYS A 34 6.22 -9.59 9.33
C LYS A 34 6.51 -11.09 9.16
N SER A 35 6.56 -11.63 7.94
CA SER A 35 6.71 -13.08 7.71
C SER A 35 8.13 -13.52 7.33
N VAL A 36 9.16 -12.75 7.70
CA VAL A 36 10.55 -13.23 7.66
C VAL A 36 11.10 -13.22 9.09
N ALA A 37 10.83 -14.31 9.80
CA ALA A 37 11.54 -14.72 11.00
C ALA A 37 12.19 -16.08 10.71
#